data_AF-A0AAV3QJU8-F1
#
_entry.id   AF-A0AAV3QJU8-F1
#
_cell.length_a   1.000
_cell.length_b   1.000
_cell.length_c   1.000
_cell.angle_alpha   90.00
_cell.angle_beta   90.00
_cell.angle_gamma   90.00
#
_symmetry.space_group_name_H-M   'P 1'
#
loop_
_entity.id
_entity.type
_entity.pdbx_description
1 polymer ?
#
loop_
_entity_poly.entity_id
_entity_poly.type
_entity_poly.pdbx_seq_one_letter_code
_entity_poly.pdbx_strand_id
1 'polypeptide(L)'
;MKTIMVYNLTVVLLMILISSLSATSPYESSPTVYEILKKFNLPSGLLPDSVKSYTLDQDGNFEVQLNNHCYIQFDYLVYYDQTITGKLKMGSISDLKGIQVQRFFIWLDVSEIRVDLPPSSSIYFQVGIINKKLDVGQFEYVHSCQDKVFVSCKESLRQVVKTQVFSRFHKGDHGDMKKPMNDKEKQVDNIDNNKRRMVKRLVLEDVDTVADDFINNFKNQLKLEREDSLERFQDMIARGI
;
A
#
# COMPACT_ATOMS: atom_id res chain seq x y z
N MET A 1 1.10 61.96 -47.68
CA MET A 1 1.90 60.71 -47.74
C MET A 1 2.89 60.56 -46.60
N LYS A 2 3.72 61.58 -46.29
CA LYS A 2 4.73 61.50 -45.21
C LYS A 2 4.14 61.20 -43.82
N THR A 3 3.02 61.83 -43.46
CA THR A 3 2.31 61.61 -42.18
C THR A 3 1.69 60.22 -42.04
N ILE A 4 1.20 59.62 -43.13
CA ILE A 4 0.62 58.27 -43.15
C ILE A 4 1.72 57.22 -42.96
N MET A 5 2.90 57.41 -43.58
CA MET A 5 4.05 56.54 -43.35
C MET A 5 4.54 56.57 -41.90
N VAL A 6 4.55 57.75 -41.26
CA VAL A 6 4.97 57.90 -39.86
C VAL A 6 3.98 57.20 -38.91
N TYR A 7 2.67 57.28 -39.19
CA TYR A 7 1.66 56.60 -38.39
C TYR A 7 1.76 55.07 -38.51
N ASN A 8 1.97 54.54 -39.72
CA ASN A 8 2.18 53.10 -39.92
C ASN A 8 3.49 52.61 -39.27
N LEU A 9 4.56 53.39 -39.31
CA LEU A 9 5.84 53.04 -38.69
C LEU A 9 5.76 53.04 -37.15
N THR A 10 5.02 53.98 -36.57
CA THR A 10 4.80 54.06 -35.11
C THR A 10 3.89 52.93 -34.59
N VAL A 11 2.85 52.56 -35.36
CA VAL A 11 1.99 51.40 -35.03
C VAL A 11 2.78 50.09 -35.08
N VAL A 12 3.62 49.90 -36.09
CA VAL A 12 4.48 48.70 -36.20
C VAL A 12 5.48 48.62 -35.04
N LEU A 13 6.07 49.76 -34.64
CA LEU A 13 6.99 49.82 -33.50
C LEU A 13 6.28 49.49 -32.17
N LEU A 14 5.03 49.92 -32.00
CA LEU A 14 4.21 49.61 -30.82
C LEU A 14 3.85 48.11 -30.74
N MET A 15 3.56 47.46 -31.87
CA MET A 15 3.28 46.02 -31.93
C MET A 15 4.50 45.16 -31.58
N ILE A 16 5.72 45.63 -31.90
CA ILE A 16 6.97 44.94 -31.53
C ILE A 16 7.23 45.06 -30.01
N LEU A 17 6.88 46.19 -29.39
CA LEU A 17 7.03 46.44 -27.96
C LEU A 17 6.10 45.59 -27.07
N ILE A 18 4.95 45.12 -27.59
CA ILE A 18 4.03 44.27 -26.83
C ILE A 18 4.53 42.81 -26.80
N SER A 19 5.30 42.41 -27.82
CA SER A 19 5.88 41.06 -27.92
C SER A 19 7.04 40.79 -26.94
N SER A 20 7.60 41.84 -26.31
CA SER A 20 8.75 41.74 -25.41
C SER A 20 8.37 41.66 -23.92
N LEU A 21 7.07 41.62 -23.59
CA LEU A 21 6.63 41.31 -22.23
C LEU A 21 6.94 39.84 -21.92
N SER A 22 8.18 39.62 -21.50
CA SER A 22 8.74 38.33 -21.17
C SER A 22 7.91 37.72 -20.05
N ALA A 23 7.52 36.46 -20.25
CA ALA A 23 6.90 35.63 -19.25
C ALA A 23 7.76 35.62 -17.98
N THR A 24 7.27 36.26 -16.93
CA THR A 24 7.61 35.84 -15.58
C THR A 24 7.02 34.45 -15.42
N SER A 25 7.81 33.42 -15.73
CA SER A 25 7.51 32.08 -15.27
C SER A 25 7.36 32.20 -13.75
N PRO A 26 6.18 31.95 -13.15
CA PRO A 26 6.19 31.57 -11.75
C PRO A 26 7.20 30.43 -11.65
N TYR A 27 7.98 30.40 -10.57
CA TYR A 27 8.76 29.21 -10.23
C TYR A 27 7.72 28.09 -10.10
N GLU A 28 7.50 27.37 -11.20
CA GLU A 28 6.54 26.29 -11.31
C GLU A 28 7.21 25.16 -10.53
N SER A 29 6.95 25.14 -9.23
CA SER A 29 7.28 24.00 -8.39
C SER A 29 6.79 22.77 -9.13
N SER A 30 7.69 21.83 -9.41
CA SER A 30 7.33 20.58 -10.07
C SER A 30 6.10 20.00 -9.36
N PRO A 31 5.04 19.63 -10.10
CA PRO A 31 3.81 19.15 -9.49
C PRO A 31 4.10 17.99 -8.54
N THR A 32 3.33 17.84 -7.48
CA THR A 32 3.51 16.68 -6.59
C THR A 32 3.01 15.40 -7.28
N VAL A 33 3.47 14.23 -6.81
CA VAL A 33 2.96 12.95 -7.34
C VAL A 33 1.43 12.85 -7.21
N TYR A 34 0.85 13.42 -6.14
CA TYR A 34 -0.59 13.41 -5.90
C TYR A 34 -1.35 14.27 -6.93
N GLU A 35 -0.75 15.38 -7.37
CA GLU A 35 -1.31 16.22 -8.44
C GLU A 35 -1.20 15.53 -9.80
N ILE A 36 -0.09 14.83 -10.04
CA ILE A 36 0.07 13.98 -11.23
C ILE A 36 -1.02 12.91 -11.26
N LEU A 37 -1.26 12.17 -10.17
CA LEU A 37 -2.34 11.18 -10.11
C LEU A 37 -3.70 11.79 -10.48
N LYS A 38 -4.04 12.94 -9.89
CA LYS A 38 -5.29 13.66 -10.23
C LYS A 38 -5.37 14.04 -11.71
N LYS A 39 -4.28 14.51 -12.30
CA LYS A 39 -4.20 14.86 -13.73
C LYS A 39 -4.47 13.65 -14.63
N PHE A 40 -4.11 12.45 -14.18
CA PHE A 40 -4.40 11.20 -14.85
C PHE A 40 -5.72 10.56 -14.38
N ASN A 41 -6.65 11.32 -13.78
CA ASN A 41 -7.95 10.85 -13.28
C ASN A 41 -7.85 9.72 -12.24
N LEU A 42 -6.79 9.73 -11.44
CA LEU A 42 -6.61 8.78 -10.34
C LEU A 42 -6.70 9.50 -8.99
N PRO A 43 -7.30 8.87 -7.96
CA PRO A 43 -7.36 9.47 -6.63
C PRO A 43 -5.96 9.69 -6.04
N SER A 44 -5.76 10.82 -5.36
CA SER A 44 -4.47 11.13 -4.72
C SER A 44 -4.11 10.17 -3.59
N GLY A 45 -5.10 9.61 -2.89
CA GLY A 45 -4.91 8.69 -1.77
C GLY A 45 -4.51 7.27 -2.14
N LEU A 46 -4.15 7.02 -3.40
CA LEU A 46 -3.56 5.75 -3.80
C LEU A 46 -2.15 5.53 -3.21
N LEU A 47 -1.44 6.63 -2.94
CA LEU A 47 -0.10 6.62 -2.37
C LEU A 47 -0.11 7.19 -0.93
N PRO A 48 0.77 6.70 -0.04
CA PRO A 48 0.89 7.20 1.33
C PRO A 48 1.50 8.61 1.36
N ASP A 49 1.36 9.32 2.48
CA ASP A 49 1.98 10.64 2.69
C ASP A 49 3.53 10.61 2.74
N SER A 50 4.12 9.43 2.93
CA SER A 50 5.56 9.22 3.09
C SER A 50 6.38 9.28 1.79
N VAL A 51 5.79 9.79 0.69
CA VAL A 51 6.49 9.95 -0.58
C VAL A 51 7.62 10.97 -0.42
N LYS A 52 8.84 10.54 -0.74
CA LYS A 52 10.05 11.35 -0.73
C LYS A 52 10.31 12.01 -2.08
N SER A 53 10.16 11.25 -3.16
CA SER A 53 10.38 11.72 -4.53
C SER A 53 9.64 10.84 -5.52
N TYR A 54 9.45 11.35 -6.73
CA TYR A 54 8.91 10.58 -7.83
C TYR A 54 9.59 10.96 -9.15
N THR A 55 9.52 10.06 -10.12
CA THR A 55 9.87 10.30 -11.51
C THR A 55 8.72 9.83 -12.40
N LEU A 56 8.55 10.50 -13.55
CA LEU A 56 7.61 10.12 -14.58
C LEU A 56 8.25 10.43 -15.93
N ASP A 57 8.38 9.41 -16.77
CA ASP A 57 8.90 9.59 -18.13
C ASP A 57 7.78 9.87 -19.15
N GLN A 58 8.17 10.11 -20.41
CA GLN A 58 7.25 10.41 -21.49
C GLN A 58 6.41 9.20 -21.92
N ASP A 59 6.90 7.99 -21.68
CA ASP A 59 6.22 6.73 -21.99
C ASP A 59 5.17 6.36 -20.91
N GLY A 60 5.12 7.14 -19.83
CA GLY A 60 4.23 6.96 -18.69
C GLY A 60 4.80 6.04 -17.61
N ASN A 61 6.05 5.57 -17.71
CA ASN A 61 6.64 4.82 -16.62
C ASN A 61 6.91 5.77 -15.46
N PHE A 62 6.40 5.41 -14.29
CA PHE A 62 6.56 6.20 -13.07
C PHE A 62 7.23 5.36 -11.99
N GLU A 63 8.06 6.03 -11.21
CA GLU A 63 8.69 5.47 -10.01
C GLU A 63 8.46 6.42 -8.84
N VAL A 64 8.05 5.87 -7.71
CA VAL A 64 7.83 6.60 -6.47
C VAL A 64 8.74 6.02 -5.41
N GLN A 65 9.47 6.91 -4.74
CA GLN A 65 10.35 6.55 -3.64
C GLN A 65 9.74 7.06 -2.34
N LEU A 66 9.50 6.15 -1.40
CA LEU A 66 9.05 6.45 -0.05
C LEU A 66 10.26 6.65 0.87
N ASN A 67 10.03 7.32 2.00
CA ASN A 67 11.06 7.44 3.05
C ASN A 67 11.46 6.06 3.60
N ASN A 68 10.47 5.19 3.82
CA ASN A 68 10.61 3.80 4.24
C ASN A 68 9.44 2.99 3.66
N HIS A 69 9.49 1.66 3.81
CA HIS A 69 8.31 0.83 3.62
C HIS A 69 7.15 1.29 4.52
N CYS A 70 5.91 1.09 4.07
CA CYS A 70 4.73 1.69 4.70
C CYS A 70 3.57 0.69 4.78
N TYR A 71 2.78 0.80 5.84
CA TYR A 71 1.55 0.04 6.01
C TYR A 71 0.38 0.98 6.24
N ILE A 72 -0.72 0.74 5.52
CA ILE A 72 -1.96 1.48 5.69
C ILE A 72 -3.10 0.48 5.87
N GLN A 73 -3.93 0.72 6.88
CA GLN A 73 -5.13 -0.07 7.14
C GLN A 73 -6.34 0.58 6.43
N PHE A 74 -6.83 -0.08 5.38
CA PHE A 74 -8.14 0.19 4.78
C PHE A 74 -9.12 -0.92 5.22
N ASP A 75 -10.01 -1.37 4.33
CA ASP A 75 -10.75 -2.64 4.50
C ASP A 75 -9.82 -3.85 4.69
N TYR A 76 -8.60 -3.75 4.13
CA TYR A 76 -7.53 -4.71 4.29
C TYR A 76 -6.22 -3.99 4.60
N LEU A 77 -5.26 -4.72 5.17
CA LEU A 77 -3.92 -4.19 5.40
C LEU A 77 -3.17 -4.12 4.06
N VAL A 78 -2.75 -2.92 3.69
CA VAL A 78 -1.96 -2.66 2.47
C VAL A 78 -0.53 -2.38 2.85
N TYR A 79 0.39 -3.05 2.18
CA TYR A 79 1.82 -2.82 2.26
C TYR A 79 2.29 -2.08 1.02
N TYR A 80 3.09 -1.06 1.25
CA TYR A 80 3.82 -0.33 0.24
C TYR A 80 5.30 -0.56 0.47
N ASP A 81 5.98 -1.03 -0.57
CA ASP A 81 7.43 -1.13 -0.60
C ASP A 81 8.05 0.28 -0.68
N GLN A 82 9.34 0.37 -0.38
CA GLN A 82 10.05 1.65 -0.42
C GLN A 82 10.07 2.23 -1.84
N THR A 83 10.13 1.38 -2.86
CA THR A 83 10.08 1.77 -4.27
C THR A 83 8.83 1.18 -4.92
N ILE A 84 8.00 2.04 -5.49
CA ILE A 84 6.80 1.66 -6.22
C ILE A 84 7.00 2.03 -7.69
N THR A 85 6.73 1.10 -8.59
CA THR A 85 6.90 1.32 -10.04
C THR A 85 5.65 0.92 -10.79
N GLY A 86 5.39 1.55 -11.93
CA GLY A 86 4.42 1.05 -12.89
C GLY A 86 4.31 1.95 -14.11
N LYS A 87 3.23 1.80 -14.86
CA LYS A 87 2.93 2.57 -16.06
C LYS A 87 1.62 3.32 -15.92
N LEU A 88 1.73 4.63 -15.82
CA LEU A 88 0.64 5.57 -15.62
C LEU A 88 -0.05 5.88 -16.97
N LYS A 89 -1.37 5.75 -16.98
CA LYS A 89 -2.25 6.10 -18.11
C LYS A 89 -3.48 6.81 -17.58
N MET A 90 -4.27 7.36 -18.49
CA MET A 90 -5.49 8.06 -18.12
C MET A 90 -6.48 7.09 -17.46
N GLY A 91 -6.71 7.28 -16.17
CA GLY A 91 -7.59 6.46 -15.33
C GLY A 91 -6.98 5.13 -14.87
N SER A 92 -5.70 4.84 -15.11
CA SER A 92 -5.10 3.57 -14.69
C SER A 92 -3.60 3.60 -14.44
N ILE A 93 -3.14 2.62 -13.66
CA ILE A 93 -1.75 2.27 -13.43
C ILE A 93 -1.60 0.78 -13.73
N SER A 94 -0.83 0.43 -14.76
CA SER A 94 -0.52 -0.97 -15.12
C SER A 94 0.91 -1.34 -14.73
N ASP A 95 1.24 -2.63 -14.81
CA ASP A 95 2.59 -3.15 -14.49
C ASP A 95 3.08 -2.71 -13.10
N LEU A 96 2.14 -2.56 -12.18
CA LEU A 96 2.37 -2.01 -10.85
C LEU A 96 3.15 -3.02 -9.99
N LYS A 97 4.17 -2.51 -9.29
CA LYS A 97 4.99 -3.28 -8.34
C LYS A 97 5.21 -2.46 -7.07
N GLY A 98 5.45 -3.17 -5.97
CA GLY A 98 5.70 -2.55 -4.67
C GLY A 98 4.43 -2.26 -3.87
N ILE A 99 3.27 -2.78 -4.28
CA ILE A 99 2.01 -2.67 -3.50
C ILE A 99 1.43 -4.07 -3.31
N GLN A 100 1.16 -4.42 -2.05
CA GLN A 100 0.61 -5.72 -1.67
C GLN A 100 -0.56 -5.55 -0.72
N VAL A 101 -1.55 -6.43 -0.82
CA VAL A 101 -2.68 -6.47 0.11
C VAL A 101 -2.66 -7.78 0.87
N GLN A 102 -2.98 -7.73 2.16
CA GLN A 102 -3.08 -8.93 2.99
C GLN A 102 -4.51 -9.49 2.94
N ARG A 103 -4.64 -10.75 2.51
CA ARG A 103 -5.91 -11.51 2.51
C ARG A 103 -5.65 -12.92 3.01
N PHE A 104 -6.54 -13.49 3.81
CA PHE A 104 -6.41 -14.87 4.32
C PHE A 104 -4.98 -15.20 4.82
N PHE A 105 -4.35 -14.23 5.51
CA PHE A 105 -2.96 -14.29 6.00
C PHE A 105 -1.85 -14.32 4.94
N ILE A 106 -2.17 -14.34 3.65
CA ILE A 106 -1.20 -14.24 2.54
C ILE A 106 -1.11 -12.81 1.99
N TRP A 107 0.06 -12.44 1.48
CA TRP A 107 0.29 -11.19 0.76
C TRP A 107 0.10 -11.41 -0.75
N LEU A 108 -0.71 -10.56 -1.37
CA LEU A 108 -1.00 -10.62 -2.80
C LEU A 108 -0.60 -9.31 -3.46
N ASP A 109 0.15 -9.40 -4.55
CA ASP A 109 0.58 -8.23 -5.32
C ASP A 109 -0.60 -7.57 -6.03
N VAL A 110 -0.55 -6.23 -6.10
CA VAL A 110 -1.46 -5.43 -6.92
C VAL A 110 -0.75 -5.08 -8.22
N SER A 111 -1.20 -5.64 -9.34
CA SER A 111 -0.57 -5.46 -10.66
C SER A 111 -1.19 -4.33 -11.48
N GLU A 112 -2.44 -3.96 -11.20
CA GLU A 112 -3.16 -2.91 -11.91
C GLU A 112 -4.15 -2.19 -10.98
N ILE A 113 -4.28 -0.87 -11.16
CA ILE A 113 -5.31 -0.04 -10.54
C ILE A 113 -6.00 0.75 -11.65
N ARG A 114 -7.34 0.74 -11.70
CA ARG A 114 -8.10 1.50 -12.70
C ARG A 114 -9.41 2.05 -12.16
N VAL A 115 -9.83 3.21 -12.66
CA VAL A 115 -11.15 3.81 -12.40
C VAL A 115 -12.01 3.72 -13.66
N ASP A 116 -13.35 3.65 -13.51
CA ASP A 116 -14.20 3.80 -14.70
C ASP A 116 -14.35 5.30 -15.03
N LEU A 117 -14.01 5.67 -16.27
CA LEU A 117 -14.22 7.00 -16.86
C LEU A 117 -15.60 7.05 -17.54
N PRO A 118 -16.35 8.17 -17.49
CA PRO A 118 -17.25 8.66 -16.42
C PRO A 118 -18.73 8.17 -16.51
N PRO A 119 -19.59 8.39 -15.49
CA PRO A 119 -19.33 8.68 -14.07
C PRO A 119 -19.48 7.40 -13.22
N SER A 120 -18.42 6.97 -12.53
CA SER A 120 -18.53 5.89 -11.56
C SER A 120 -17.79 6.24 -10.28
N SER A 121 -18.30 5.76 -9.15
CA SER A 121 -17.68 5.84 -7.83
C SER A 121 -16.76 4.64 -7.55
N SER A 122 -16.30 3.94 -8.59
CA SER A 122 -15.68 2.62 -8.47
C SER A 122 -14.24 2.63 -8.96
N ILE A 123 -13.39 2.01 -8.15
CA ILE A 123 -11.99 1.73 -8.47
C ILE A 123 -11.75 0.23 -8.41
N TYR A 124 -10.91 -0.28 -9.30
CA TYR A 124 -10.63 -1.70 -9.44
C TYR A 124 -9.15 -1.96 -9.23
N PHE A 125 -8.86 -2.92 -8.38
CA PHE A 125 -7.51 -3.38 -8.06
C PHE A 125 -7.38 -4.81 -8.58
N GLN A 126 -6.41 -5.05 -9.46
CA GLN A 126 -6.04 -6.39 -9.88
C GLN A 126 -5.09 -6.97 -8.85
N VAL A 127 -5.61 -7.86 -8.01
CA VAL A 127 -4.90 -8.51 -6.90
C VAL A 127 -4.62 -9.95 -7.28
N GLY A 128 -3.37 -10.27 -7.59
CA GLY A 128 -3.02 -11.56 -8.19
C GLY A 128 -3.82 -11.82 -9.48
N ILE A 129 -4.68 -12.85 -9.48
CA ILE A 129 -5.50 -13.23 -10.65
C ILE A 129 -6.93 -12.63 -10.56
N ILE A 130 -7.25 -11.90 -9.49
CA ILE A 130 -8.63 -11.47 -9.18
C ILE A 130 -8.77 -9.96 -9.34
N ASN A 131 -9.88 -9.52 -9.93
CA ASN A 131 -10.27 -8.11 -9.96
C ASN A 131 -11.16 -7.78 -8.76
N LYS A 132 -10.74 -6.82 -7.93
CA LYS A 132 -11.50 -6.34 -6.78
C LYS A 132 -12.06 -4.95 -7.05
N LYS A 133 -13.38 -4.83 -7.01
CA LYS A 133 -14.09 -3.55 -6.98
C LYS A 133 -14.07 -2.98 -5.57
N LEU A 134 -13.71 -1.70 -5.46
CA LEU A 134 -13.65 -0.92 -4.24
C LEU A 134 -14.35 0.42 -4.45
N ASP A 135 -14.84 1.01 -3.36
CA ASP A 135 -15.37 2.38 -3.39
C ASP A 135 -14.21 3.37 -3.51
N VAL A 136 -14.33 4.33 -4.44
CA VAL A 136 -13.29 5.32 -4.71
C VAL A 136 -13.03 6.26 -3.52
N GLY A 137 -14.04 6.50 -2.67
CA GLY A 137 -13.98 7.46 -1.58
C GLY A 137 -12.91 7.15 -0.53
N GLN A 138 -12.56 5.88 -0.33
CA GLN A 138 -11.49 5.51 0.61
C GLN A 138 -10.10 5.99 0.16
N PHE A 139 -9.94 6.26 -1.15
CA PHE A 139 -8.69 6.71 -1.77
C PHE A 139 -8.70 8.20 -2.12
N GLU A 140 -9.73 8.94 -1.74
CA GLU A 140 -9.82 10.37 -2.04
C GLU A 140 -8.75 11.16 -1.27
N TYR A 141 -8.48 10.75 -0.04
CA TYR A 141 -7.54 11.38 0.89
C TYR A 141 -6.24 10.60 1.03
N VAL A 142 -5.13 11.33 1.15
CA VAL A 142 -3.81 10.74 1.41
C VAL A 142 -3.76 10.23 2.84
N HIS A 143 -3.29 8.99 3.02
CA HIS A 143 -3.21 8.34 4.31
C HIS A 143 -1.78 8.31 4.86
N SER A 144 -1.65 8.47 6.17
CA SER A 144 -0.37 8.38 6.85
C SER A 144 0.07 6.94 7.08
N CYS A 145 1.38 6.73 6.97
CA CYS A 145 1.98 5.44 7.28
C CYS A 145 1.80 5.08 8.75
N GLN A 146 1.41 3.83 8.98
CA GLN A 146 1.39 3.26 10.32
C GLN A 146 2.71 2.54 10.57
N ASP A 147 3.38 2.92 11.64
CA ASP A 147 4.47 2.13 12.20
C ASP A 147 3.89 0.77 12.60
N LYS A 148 4.36 -0.30 11.95
CA LYS A 148 3.87 -1.65 12.22
C LYS A 148 4.36 -2.16 13.58
N VAL A 149 3.88 -1.56 14.67
CA VAL A 149 3.88 -2.17 16.00
C VAL A 149 2.73 -3.18 16.01
N PHE A 150 2.92 -4.32 15.34
CA PHE A 150 2.07 -5.53 15.40
C PHE A 150 0.57 -5.26 15.64
N VAL A 151 -0.12 -4.76 14.61
CA VAL A 151 -1.60 -4.86 14.54
C VAL A 151 -1.95 -6.23 13.97
N SER A 152 -1.65 -7.27 14.76
CA SER A 152 -2.34 -8.57 14.81
C SER A 152 -1.84 -9.35 16.02
N CYS A 153 -2.03 -8.74 17.20
CA CYS A 153 -2.16 -9.37 18.52
C CYS A 153 -2.29 -8.29 19.61
N LYS A 154 -3.10 -7.24 19.38
CA LYS A 154 -3.29 -6.19 20.40
C LYS A 154 -4.74 -5.75 20.64
N GLU A 155 -5.69 -6.61 20.30
CA GLU A 155 -7.02 -6.62 20.96
C GLU A 155 -7.18 -7.85 21.88
N SER A 156 -6.39 -8.93 21.72
CA SER A 156 -6.50 -10.15 22.55
C SER A 156 -5.43 -10.28 23.66
N LEU A 157 -4.29 -9.59 23.57
CA LEU A 157 -3.21 -9.68 24.59
C LEU A 157 -3.35 -8.69 25.77
N ARG A 158 -4.30 -7.72 25.73
CA ARG A 158 -4.62 -6.90 26.92
C ARG A 158 -5.39 -7.67 28.00
N GLN A 159 -6.02 -8.79 27.64
CA GLN A 159 -6.71 -9.67 28.58
C GLN A 159 -5.78 -10.73 29.19
N VAL A 160 -4.74 -11.18 28.45
CA VAL A 160 -3.86 -12.27 28.92
C VAL A 160 -2.75 -11.78 29.87
N VAL A 161 -2.21 -10.57 29.68
CA VAL A 161 -1.12 -10.06 30.54
C VAL A 161 -1.63 -9.48 31.87
N LYS A 162 -2.93 -9.19 31.99
CA LYS A 162 -3.51 -8.71 33.27
C LYS A 162 -3.70 -9.82 34.32
N THR A 163 -3.67 -11.09 33.94
CA THR A 163 -4.03 -12.19 34.85
C THR A 163 -2.83 -12.93 35.46
N GLN A 164 -1.59 -12.67 35.02
CA GLN A 164 -0.40 -13.38 35.54
C GLN A 164 0.63 -12.53 36.31
N VAL A 165 0.36 -11.24 36.55
CA VAL A 165 1.26 -10.40 37.39
C VAL A 165 0.64 -10.04 38.76
N PHE A 166 -0.62 -10.44 39.02
CA PHE A 166 -1.34 -10.07 40.25
C PHE A 166 -1.29 -11.12 41.38
N SER A 167 -0.28 -11.99 41.43
CA SER A 167 -0.16 -12.97 42.53
C SER A 167 1.20 -13.03 43.19
N ARG A 168 1.88 -11.87 43.32
CA ARG A 168 2.98 -11.78 44.28
C ARG A 168 3.33 -10.36 44.74
N PHE A 169 2.39 -9.62 45.35
CA PHE A 169 2.76 -8.53 46.25
C PHE A 169 1.73 -8.35 47.36
N HIS A 170 1.98 -9.01 48.49
CA HIS A 170 1.51 -8.52 49.78
C HIS A 170 2.70 -8.41 50.73
N LYS A 171 2.82 -7.20 51.29
CA LYS A 171 3.37 -6.88 52.62
C LYS A 171 4.87 -6.62 52.73
N GLY A 172 5.20 -5.36 53.08
CA GLY A 172 6.52 -4.96 53.59
C GLY A 172 6.71 -3.45 53.55
N ASP A 173 6.85 -2.86 54.73
CA ASP A 173 6.78 -1.44 55.08
C ASP A 173 8.11 -0.66 54.87
N HIS A 174 7.97 0.67 54.89
CA HIS A 174 8.93 1.76 55.18
C HIS A 174 10.45 1.49 55.32
N GLY A 175 11.29 2.27 54.60
CA GLY A 175 12.70 2.45 54.97
C GLY A 175 13.58 3.19 53.96
N ASP A 176 14.23 4.25 54.43
CA ASP A 176 15.12 5.21 53.75
C ASP A 176 16.43 4.68 53.12
N MET A 177 16.89 5.47 52.12
CA MET A 177 18.28 5.92 51.87
C MET A 177 19.33 5.02 51.15
N LYS A 178 20.03 5.70 50.22
CA LYS A 178 21.41 5.54 49.67
C LYS A 178 21.70 4.63 48.44
N LYS A 179 22.20 5.30 47.39
CA LYS A 179 23.11 4.88 46.27
C LYS A 179 24.32 4.05 46.79
N PRO A 180 25.19 3.36 45.99
CA PRO A 180 25.36 3.44 44.52
C PRO A 180 25.79 2.17 43.71
N MET A 181 25.67 2.28 42.37
CA MET A 181 26.63 1.95 41.27
C MET A 181 27.53 0.68 41.36
N ASN A 182 27.35 -0.28 40.43
CA ASN A 182 28.40 -0.77 39.50
C ASN A 182 27.95 -1.95 38.60
N ASP A 183 28.35 -1.86 37.33
CA ASP A 183 28.80 -2.90 36.39
C ASP A 183 28.11 -4.27 36.38
N LYS A 184 27.25 -4.55 35.36
CA LYS A 184 27.16 -5.84 34.60
C LYS A 184 26.40 -5.67 33.28
N GLU A 185 26.92 -4.87 32.36
CA GLU A 185 26.47 -4.84 30.97
C GLU A 185 27.27 -5.86 30.15
N LYS A 186 26.87 -7.13 30.20
CA LYS A 186 27.28 -8.17 29.22
C LYS A 186 26.50 -9.49 29.28
N GLN A 187 25.29 -9.49 29.85
CA GLN A 187 24.48 -10.71 29.98
C GLN A 187 23.00 -10.46 29.66
N VAL A 188 22.69 -9.62 28.67
CA VAL A 188 21.31 -9.38 28.22
C VAL A 188 21.13 -9.72 26.72
N ASP A 189 22.18 -9.69 25.91
CA ASP A 189 22.06 -9.87 24.45
C ASP A 189 21.91 -11.33 23.97
N ASN A 190 22.32 -12.32 24.78
CA ASN A 190 22.28 -13.73 24.35
C ASN A 190 20.89 -14.37 24.56
N ILE A 191 20.09 -13.84 25.47
CA ILE A 191 18.76 -14.39 25.78
C ILE A 191 17.74 -13.95 24.71
N ASP A 192 17.86 -12.72 24.19
CA ASP A 192 16.93 -12.18 23.18
C ASP A 192 17.09 -12.87 21.81
N ASN A 193 18.33 -13.16 21.39
CA ASN A 193 18.59 -13.84 20.12
C ASN A 193 18.11 -15.29 20.09
N ASN A 194 18.28 -16.03 21.20
CA ASN A 194 17.81 -17.40 21.29
C ASN A 194 16.28 -17.47 21.39
N LYS A 195 15.66 -16.51 22.09
CA LYS A 195 14.20 -16.37 22.19
C LYS A 195 13.57 -15.97 20.86
N ARG A 196 14.18 -15.05 20.10
CA ARG A 196 13.75 -14.74 18.72
C ARG A 196 13.82 -15.94 17.80
N ARG A 197 14.86 -16.78 17.89
CA ARG A 197 14.97 -18.01 17.08
C ARG A 197 13.85 -19.00 17.38
N MET A 198 13.51 -19.16 18.65
CA MET A 198 12.44 -20.08 19.07
C MET A 198 11.07 -19.57 18.61
N VAL A 199 10.80 -18.27 18.79
CA VAL A 199 9.56 -17.64 18.32
C VAL A 199 9.47 -17.66 16.79
N LYS A 200 10.57 -17.41 16.07
CA LYS A 200 10.60 -17.47 14.60
C LYS A 200 10.33 -18.88 14.07
N ARG A 201 10.80 -19.92 14.77
CA ARG A 201 10.54 -21.32 14.40
C ARG A 201 9.09 -21.70 14.67
N LEU A 202 8.57 -21.36 15.85
CA LEU A 202 7.18 -21.64 16.25
C LEU A 202 6.15 -20.90 15.38
N VAL A 203 6.41 -19.65 14.98
CA VAL A 203 5.45 -18.85 14.18
C VAL A 203 5.44 -19.25 12.70
N LEU A 204 6.56 -19.75 12.15
CA LEU A 204 6.59 -20.22 10.75
C LEU A 204 6.00 -21.63 10.62
N GLU A 205 6.26 -22.53 11.57
CA GLU A 205 5.66 -23.87 11.57
C GLU A 205 4.12 -23.83 11.60
N ASP A 206 3.53 -22.90 12.37
CA ASP A 206 2.07 -22.77 12.45
C ASP A 206 1.45 -22.17 11.17
N VAL A 207 2.17 -21.33 10.41
CA VAL A 207 1.63 -20.74 9.17
C VAL A 207 1.69 -21.72 8.01
N ASP A 208 2.80 -22.44 7.87
CA ASP A 208 2.98 -23.42 6.80
C ASP A 208 1.97 -24.58 6.95
N THR A 209 1.71 -25.03 8.18
CA THR A 209 0.72 -26.08 8.47
C THR A 209 -0.71 -25.64 8.17
N VAL A 210 -1.11 -24.44 8.57
CA VAL A 210 -2.45 -23.89 8.28
C VAL A 210 -2.64 -23.70 6.76
N ALA A 211 -1.60 -23.29 6.05
CA ALA A 211 -1.64 -23.16 4.59
C ALA A 211 -1.79 -24.53 3.92
N ASP A 212 -1.03 -25.54 4.34
CA ASP A 212 -1.10 -26.90 3.80
C ASP A 212 -2.47 -27.55 4.07
N ASP A 213 -3.02 -27.37 5.26
CA ASP A 213 -4.36 -27.88 5.61
C ASP A 213 -5.45 -27.21 4.77
N PHE A 214 -5.37 -25.89 4.56
CA PHE A 214 -6.29 -25.19 3.67
C PHE A 214 -6.18 -25.70 2.22
N ILE A 215 -4.95 -25.82 1.71
CA ILE A 215 -4.69 -26.33 0.35
C ILE A 215 -5.23 -27.76 0.19
N ASN A 216 -5.04 -28.63 1.18
CA ASN A 216 -5.50 -30.01 1.13
C ASN A 216 -7.03 -30.10 1.20
N ASN A 217 -7.66 -29.32 2.07
CA ASN A 217 -9.12 -29.28 2.16
C ASN A 217 -9.74 -28.75 0.85
N PHE A 218 -9.15 -27.70 0.26
CA PHE A 218 -9.59 -27.14 -1.01
C PHE A 218 -9.39 -28.11 -2.18
N LYS A 219 -8.28 -28.84 -2.23
CA LYS A 219 -8.05 -29.90 -3.23
C LYS A 219 -9.09 -31.01 -3.14
N ASN A 220 -9.49 -31.39 -1.92
CA ASN A 220 -10.54 -32.41 -1.72
C ASN A 220 -11.90 -31.92 -2.20
N GLN A 221 -12.26 -30.66 -1.95
CA GLN A 221 -13.48 -30.04 -2.50
C GLN A 221 -13.50 -30.08 -4.03
N LEU A 222 -12.41 -29.66 -4.67
CA LEU A 222 -12.30 -29.67 -6.15
C LEU A 222 -12.27 -31.08 -6.76
N LYS A 223 -11.92 -32.10 -5.98
CA LYS A 223 -11.94 -33.49 -6.44
C LYS A 223 -13.37 -34.03 -6.45
N LEU A 224 -14.12 -33.78 -5.38
CA LEU A 224 -15.53 -34.16 -5.26
C LEU A 224 -16.37 -33.48 -6.35
N GLU A 225 -16.18 -32.18 -6.59
CA GLU A 225 -16.96 -31.46 -7.61
C GLU A 225 -16.66 -31.96 -9.03
N ARG A 226 -15.41 -32.35 -9.32
CA ARG A 226 -15.05 -32.99 -10.59
C ARG A 226 -15.62 -34.40 -10.72
N GLU A 227 -15.60 -35.20 -9.66
CA GLU A 227 -16.19 -36.54 -9.64
C GLU A 227 -17.70 -36.48 -9.85
N ASP A 228 -18.42 -35.56 -9.18
CA ASP A 228 -19.86 -35.33 -9.37
C ASP A 228 -20.21 -34.83 -10.78
N SER A 229 -19.36 -33.98 -11.36
CA SER A 229 -19.55 -33.48 -12.72
C SER A 229 -19.32 -34.59 -13.77
N LEU A 230 -18.36 -35.48 -13.50
CA LEU A 230 -18.06 -36.62 -14.36
C LEU A 230 -19.15 -37.70 -14.24
N GLU A 231 -19.64 -37.96 -13.04
CA GLU A 231 -20.76 -38.87 -12.79
C GLU A 231 -22.03 -38.37 -13.47
N ARG A 232 -22.36 -37.08 -13.36
CA ARG A 232 -23.48 -36.47 -14.09
C ARG A 232 -23.31 -36.55 -15.60
N PHE A 233 -22.08 -36.43 -16.12
CA PHE A 233 -21.81 -36.59 -17.54
C PHE A 233 -21.94 -38.04 -18.00
N GLN A 234 -21.44 -39.00 -17.22
CA GLN A 234 -21.60 -40.43 -17.50
C GLN A 234 -23.07 -40.86 -17.44
N ASP A 235 -23.83 -40.36 -16.48
CA ASP A 235 -25.28 -40.58 -16.36
C ASP A 235 -26.05 -39.99 -17.56
N MET A 236 -25.61 -38.83 -18.05
CA MET A 236 -26.16 -38.21 -19.27
C MET A 236 -25.84 -39.05 -20.52
N ILE A 237 -24.64 -39.62 -20.63
CA ILE A 237 -24.27 -40.56 -21.72
C ILE A 237 -25.04 -41.88 -21.60
N ALA A 238 -25.17 -42.42 -20.40
CA ALA A 238 -25.83 -43.71 -20.15
C ALA A 238 -27.34 -43.66 -20.42
N ARG A 239 -27.98 -42.49 -20.26
CA ARG A 239 -29.39 -42.29 -20.60
C ARG A 239 -29.65 -42.13 -22.09
N GLY A 240 -28.59 -41.93 -22.89
CA GLY A 240 -28.68 -41.78 -24.34
C GLY A 240 -29.33 -40.45 -24.76
N ILE A 241 -28.80 -39.89 -25.85
CA ILE A 241 -29.54 -38.92 -26.68
C ILE A 241 -30.54 -39.72 -27.51
#